data_AF-A0A2V1BNI7-F1
#
_entry.id   AF-A0A2V1BNI7-F1
#
_cell.length_a   1.000
_cell.length_b   1.000
_cell.length_c   1.000
_cell.angle_alpha   90.00
_cell.angle_beta   90.00
_cell.angle_gamma   90.00
#
_symmetry.space_group_name_H-M   'P 1'
#
loop_
_entity.id
_entity.type
_entity.pdbx_description
1 polymer ?
#
loop_
_entity_poly.entity_id
_entity_poly.type
_entity_poly.pdbx_seq_one_letter_code
_entity_poly.pdbx_strand_id
1 'polypeptide(L)' 'MGQAFSGPNAFKFFGFTPEATAVLQRTPMLLVILVLVLFSMIGLGLLAFYIHIVTNKPYKKPKPVKGAAK' A
#
# COMPACT_ATOMS: atom_id res chain seq x y z
N MET A 1 -11.53 -22.38 -25.31
CA MET A 1 -11.12 -22.76 -23.94
C MET A 1 -9.61 -22.60 -23.87
N GLY A 2 -9.13 -21.71 -23.00
CA GLY A 2 -7.72 -21.29 -22.97
C GLY A 2 -6.78 -22.47 -22.70
N GLN A 3 -5.76 -22.58 -23.53
CA GLN A 3 -4.70 -23.58 -23.43
C GLN A 3 -4.12 -23.58 -22.00
N ALA A 4 -4.30 -24.69 -21.27
CA ALA A 4 -3.67 -24.90 -19.98
C ALA A 4 -2.15 -24.90 -20.17
N PHE A 5 -1.47 -24.01 -19.46
CA PHE A 5 -0.03 -23.85 -19.49
C PHE A 5 0.70 -25.12 -19.02
N SER A 6 1.75 -25.55 -19.72
CA SER A 6 2.49 -26.79 -19.45
C SER A 6 3.89 -26.60 -18.83
N GLY A 7 4.26 -25.37 -18.46
CA GLY A 7 5.57 -25.07 -17.86
C GLY A 7 5.60 -25.07 -16.32
N PRO A 8 6.79 -24.93 -15.69
CA PRO A 8 6.91 -24.80 -14.24
C PRO A 8 6.12 -23.60 -13.70
N ASN A 9 5.22 -23.83 -12.73
CA ASN A 9 4.40 -22.77 -12.16
C ASN A 9 5.15 -21.97 -11.09
N ALA A 10 5.73 -20.83 -11.49
CA ALA A 10 6.41 -19.89 -10.58
C ALA A 10 5.49 -19.22 -9.55
N PHE A 11 4.16 -19.26 -9.75
CA PHE A 11 3.17 -18.63 -8.86
C PHE A 11 2.45 -19.63 -7.95
N LYS A 12 2.89 -20.90 -7.91
CA LYS A 12 2.26 -21.96 -7.09
C LYS A 12 2.17 -21.59 -5.60
N PHE A 13 3.11 -20.78 -5.11
CA PHE A 13 3.11 -20.28 -3.73
C PHE A 13 1.95 -19.32 -3.43
N PHE A 14 1.46 -18.58 -4.42
CA PHE A 14 0.43 -17.56 -4.24
C PHE A 14 -1.01 -18.10 -4.31
N GLY A 15 -1.20 -19.39 -4.64
CA GLY A 15 -2.53 -20.02 -4.63
C GLY A 15 -3.54 -19.41 -5.62
N PHE A 16 -3.08 -18.80 -6.71
CA PHE A 16 -3.97 -18.19 -7.70
C PHE A 16 -4.79 -19.22 -8.47
N THR A 17 -5.94 -18.78 -9.01
CA THR A 17 -6.74 -19.61 -9.91
C THR A 17 -5.92 -19.98 -11.16
N PRO A 18 -6.26 -21.09 -11.85
CA PRO A 18 -5.55 -21.50 -13.07
C PRO A 18 -5.54 -20.41 -14.15
N GLU A 19 -6.65 -19.68 -14.28
CA GLU A 19 -6.78 -18.58 -15.25
C GLU A 19 -5.88 -17.40 -14.91
N ALA A 20 -5.87 -16.96 -13.65
CA ALA A 20 -4.99 -15.89 -13.18
C ALA A 20 -3.51 -16.26 -13.34
N THR A 21 -3.16 -17.51 -13.01
CA THR A 21 -1.81 -18.05 -13.21
C THR A 21 -1.41 -18.01 -14.69
N ALA A 22 -2.30 -18.40 -15.60
CA ALA A 22 -2.02 -18.38 -17.04
C ALA A 22 -1.80 -16.94 -17.57
N VAL A 23 -2.56 -15.96 -17.07
CA VAL A 23 -2.38 -14.54 -17.43
C VAL A 23 -1.04 -14.02 -16.91
N LEU A 24 -0.70 -14.30 -15.65
CA LEU A 24 0.55 -13.84 -15.04
C LEU A 24 1.79 -14.52 -15.64
N GLN A 25 1.67 -15.77 -16.08
CA GLN A 25 2.77 -16.45 -16.78
C GLN A 25 3.02 -15.88 -18.17
N ARG A 26 1.97 -15.43 -18.88
CA ARG A 26 2.13 -14.74 -20.17
C ARG A 26 2.72 -13.35 -20.00
N THR A 27 2.33 -12.64 -18.94
CA THR A 27 2.76 -11.27 -18.69
C THR A 27 3.10 -11.07 -17.21
N PRO A 28 4.31 -11.46 -16.77
CA PRO A 28 4.71 -11.39 -15.36
C PRO A 28 4.76 -9.96 -14.82
N MET A 29 4.94 -8.97 -15.69
CA MET A 29 4.92 -7.55 -15.33
C MET A 29 3.59 -7.09 -14.71
N LEU A 30 2.46 -7.75 -15.02
CA LEU A 30 1.17 -7.40 -14.43
C LEU A 30 1.17 -7.56 -12.91
N LEU A 31 1.82 -8.59 -12.37
CA LEU A 31 1.93 -8.79 -10.93
C LEU A 31 2.78 -7.67 -10.29
N VAL A 32 3.90 -7.30 -10.93
CA VAL A 32 4.78 -6.23 -10.46
C VAL A 32 4.03 -4.90 -10.40
N ILE A 33 3.29 -4.57 -11.46
CA ILE A 33 2.47 -3.34 -11.52
C ILE A 33 1.41 -3.36 -10.43
N LEU A 34 0.69 -4.48 -10.26
CA LEU A 34 -0.32 -4.62 -9.21
C LEU A 34 0.27 -4.35 -7.82
N VAL A 35 1.41 -4.97 -7.51
CA VAL A 35 2.11 -4.81 -6.23
C VAL A 35 2.52 -3.35 -6.02
N LEU A 36 3.13 -2.70 -7.03
CA LEU A 36 3.52 -1.29 -6.95
C LEU A 36 2.34 -0.36 -6.71
N VAL A 37 1.21 -0.59 -7.37
CA VAL A 37 -0.01 0.20 -7.18
C VAL A 37 -0.54 0.04 -5.75
N LEU A 38 -0.61 -1.19 -5.24
CA LEU A 38 -1.05 -1.44 -3.85
C LEU A 38 -0.14 -0.73 -2.83
N PHE A 39 1.17 -0.82 -2.98
CA PHE A 39 2.12 -0.11 -2.11
C PHE A 39 1.97 1.41 -2.22
N SER A 40 1.76 1.94 -3.43
CA SER A 40 1.54 3.37 -3.65
C SER A 40 0.27 3.85 -2.95
N MET A 41 -0.84 3.10 -3.06
CA MET A 41 -2.10 3.43 -2.40
C MET A 41 -1.97 3.39 -0.87
N ILE A 42 -1.29 2.37 -0.32
CA ILE A 42 -1.01 2.29 1.12
C ILE A 42 -0.16 3.48 1.56
N GLY A 43 0.88 3.84 0.80
CA GLY A 43 1.73 4.99 1.08
C GLY A 43 0.96 6.31 1.12
N LEU A 44 0.07 6.54 0.15
CA LEU A 44 -0.81 7.71 0.13
C LEU A 44 -1.77 7.74 1.32
N GLY A 45 -2.35 6.59 1.69
CA GLY A 45 -3.21 6.47 2.86
C GLY A 45 -2.49 6.80 4.16
N LEU A 46 -1.26 6.27 4.34
CA LEU A 46 -0.43 6.56 5.52
C LEU A 46 0.00 8.03 5.57
N LEU A 47 0.34 8.63 4.43
CA LEU A 47 0.68 10.04 4.35
C LEU A 47 -0.52 10.92 4.73
N ALA A 48 -1.70 10.62 4.18
CA ALA A 48 -2.92 11.33 4.52
C ALA A 48 -3.26 11.19 6.02
N PHE A 49 -3.10 9.99 6.58
CA PHE A 49 -3.31 9.73 8.01
C PHE A 49 -2.31 10.50 8.88
N TYR A 50 -1.04 10.56 8.50
CA TYR A 50 -0.03 11.34 9.21
C TYR A 50 -0.37 12.83 9.21
N ILE A 51 -0.74 13.38 8.05
CA ILE A 51 -1.18 14.78 7.95
C ILE A 51 -2.36 15.01 8.88
N HIS A 52 -3.36 14.14 8.84
CA HIS A 52 -4.52 14.23 9.73
C HIS A 52 -4.13 14.26 11.21
N ILE A 53 -3.23 13.38 11.65
CA ILE A 53 -2.77 13.38 13.05
C ILE A 53 -2.09 14.71 13.42
N VAL A 54 -1.25 15.25 12.54
CA VAL A 54 -0.49 16.47 12.83
C VAL A 54 -1.37 17.71 12.80
N THR A 55 -2.26 17.83 11.82
CA THR A 55 -3.12 19.00 11.65
C THR A 55 -4.26 19.04 12.67
N ASN A 56 -4.71 17.88 13.15
CA ASN A 56 -5.81 17.79 14.11
C ASN A 56 -5.33 17.90 15.57
N LYS A 57 -4.05 18.22 15.81
CA LYS A 57 -3.54 18.44 17.17
C LYS A 57 -4.22 19.67 17.78
N PRO A 58 -4.91 19.54 18.92
CA PRO A 58 -5.51 20.68 19.59
C PRO A 58 -4.43 21.68 19.98
N TYR A 59 -4.65 22.97 19.69
CA TYR A 59 -3.76 24.03 20.13
C TYR A 59 -3.67 24.03 21.67
N LYS A 60 -2.49 23.72 22.20
CA LYS A 60 -2.21 23.85 23.64
C LYS A 60 -1.76 25.28 23.89
N LYS A 61 -2.69 26.13 24.36
CA LYS A 61 -2.34 27.47 24.86
C LYS A 61 -1.17 27.33 25.85
N PRO A 62 -0.05 28.07 25.66
CA PRO A 62 1.03 28.05 26.63
C PRO A 62 0.47 28.44 27.99
N LYS A 63 0.73 27.62 29.02
CA LYS A 63 0.32 27.95 30.38
C LYS A 63 1.06 29.23 30.78
N PRO A 64 0.38 30.22 31.38
CA PRO A 64 1.07 31.41 31.88
C PRO A 64 2.13 30.96 32.89
N VAL A 65 3.39 31.21 32.57
CA VAL A 65 4.50 30.92 33.48
C VAL A 65 4.41 31.96 34.60
N LYS A 66 4.11 31.52 35.82
CA LYS A 66 4.17 32.38 37.01
C LYS A 66 5.62 32.86 37.15
N GLY A 67 5.87 34.12 36.80
CA GLY A 67 7.20 34.74 36.89
C GLY A 67 7.71 35.43 35.62
N ALA A 68 6.97 35.43 34.50
CA ALA A 68 7.27 36.34 33.40
C ALA A 68 7.01 37.78 33.89
N ALA A 69 8.08 38.45 34.29
CA ALA A 69 8.07 39.80 34.83
C ALA A 69 7.40 40.78 33.85
N LYS A 70 6.70 41.77 34.43
CA LYS A 70 6.17 42.94 33.74
C LYS A 70 7.26 43.70 32.99
#